data_AF-A0A9P0TQS9-F1
#
_entry.id   AF-A0A9P0TQS9-F1
#
_cell.length_a   1.000
_cell.length_b   1.000
_cell.length_c   1.000
_cell.angle_alpha   90.00
_cell.angle_beta   90.00
_cell.angle_gamma   90.00
#
_symmetry.space_group_name_H-M   'P 1'
#
loop_
_entity.id
_entity.type
_entity.pdbx_description
1 polymer ?
#
loop_
_entity_poly.entity_id
_entity_poly.type
_entity_poly.pdbx_seq_one_letter_code
_entity_poly.pdbx_strand_id
1 'polypeptide(L)'
;MRCELPILLKCCFCVPLRLGLLIWAYLKLIFSLFIVIVFCIQAEYLRMSARDIPKEGIVFLVMMIMFGCINSIFQTVFIVSAHKKNYKIMRIYYIYNFVYIFLPTILFIMCCIIIYSHMGAFMILLLAATPVGIIVISIPIEFVLNIYLMLLVRSEFIKLRDSGQFQFFNHESEARCVATLPDNTIPRGE
;
A
#
# COMPACT_ATOMS: atom_id res chain seq x y z
N MET A 1 -12.46 -20.08 -17.46
CA MET A 1 -13.04 -18.97 -16.67
C MET A 1 -11.94 -17.94 -16.43
N ARG A 2 -12.09 -16.71 -16.92
CA ARG A 2 -11.16 -15.62 -16.58
C ARG A 2 -11.56 -15.14 -15.19
N CYS A 3 -10.71 -15.34 -14.19
CA CYS A 3 -10.95 -14.76 -12.87
C CYS A 3 -10.78 -13.25 -12.98
N GLU A 4 -11.89 -12.54 -13.17
CA GLU A 4 -11.92 -11.08 -13.10
C GLU A 4 -11.79 -10.67 -11.62
N LEU A 5 -10.72 -9.96 -11.30
CA LEU A 5 -10.51 -9.47 -9.94
C LEU A 5 -11.56 -8.39 -9.61
N PRO A 6 -12.18 -8.42 -8.41
CA PRO A 6 -13.22 -7.46 -8.05
C PRO A 6 -12.66 -6.04 -7.96
N ILE A 7 -13.38 -5.08 -8.55
CA ILE A 7 -13.06 -3.65 -8.49
C ILE A 7 -13.64 -3.08 -7.20
N LEU A 8 -12.78 -2.71 -6.25
CA LEU A 8 -13.19 -2.13 -4.98
C LEU A 8 -13.49 -0.63 -5.14
N LEU A 9 -14.77 -0.28 -5.18
CA LEU A 9 -15.22 1.11 -5.33
C LEU A 9 -15.25 1.90 -4.01
N LYS A 10 -15.30 1.21 -2.87
CA LYS A 10 -15.39 1.77 -1.52
C LYS A 10 -14.38 1.09 -0.59
N CYS A 11 -13.75 1.85 0.31
CA CYS A 11 -12.96 1.30 1.41
C CYS A 11 -13.89 0.93 2.58
N CYS A 12 -13.36 0.28 3.63
CA CYS A 12 -14.11 0.08 4.88
C CYS A 12 -14.70 1.43 5.35
N PHE A 13 -15.97 1.43 5.76
CA PHE A 13 -16.73 2.64 6.19
C PHE A 13 -17.19 3.62 5.09
N CYS A 14 -17.42 3.19 3.85
CA CYS A 14 -17.93 4.05 2.75
C CYS A 14 -17.02 5.24 2.38
N VAL A 15 -15.80 5.26 2.90
CA VAL A 15 -14.82 6.31 2.62
C VAL A 15 -14.36 6.19 1.16
N PRO A 16 -14.24 7.30 0.40
CA PRO A 16 -13.71 7.27 -0.95
C PRO A 16 -12.33 6.61 -0.96
N LEU A 17 -12.12 5.67 -1.89
CA LEU A 17 -10.95 4.80 -1.98
C LEU A 17 -9.61 5.54 -1.72
N ARG A 18 -9.46 6.71 -2.33
CA ARG A 18 -8.27 7.56 -2.22
C ARG A 18 -8.03 8.11 -0.81
N LEU A 19 -9.09 8.52 -0.10
CA LEU A 19 -8.96 9.02 1.27
C LEU A 19 -8.58 7.87 2.22
N GLY A 20 -9.19 6.68 2.04
CA GLY A 20 -8.84 5.49 2.81
C GLY A 20 -7.37 5.08 2.62
N LEU A 21 -6.90 5.07 1.38
CA LEU A 21 -5.49 4.79 1.03
C LEU A 21 -4.53 5.78 1.69
N LEU A 22 -4.89 7.06 1.67
CA LEU A 22 -4.10 8.16 2.22
C LEU A 22 -4.03 8.06 3.75
N ILE A 23 -5.17 7.84 4.41
CA ILE A 23 -5.24 7.63 5.86
C ILE A 23 -4.36 6.45 6.28
N TRP A 24 -4.45 5.32 5.56
CA TRP A 24 -3.61 4.17 5.83
C TRP A 24 -2.13 4.51 5.64
N ALA A 25 -1.75 5.13 4.53
CA ALA A 25 -0.37 5.53 4.27
C ALA A 25 0.21 6.43 5.38
N TYR A 26 -0.55 7.41 5.86
CA TYR A 26 -0.15 8.27 6.98
C TYR A 26 0.00 7.46 8.27
N LEU A 27 -0.96 6.60 8.57
CA LEU A 27 -0.90 5.74 9.75
C LEU A 27 0.35 4.84 9.70
N LYS A 28 0.63 4.20 8.56
CA LYS A 28 1.85 3.41 8.34
C LYS A 28 3.12 4.22 8.55
N LEU A 29 3.15 5.44 8.02
CA LEU A 29 4.30 6.33 8.14
C LEU A 29 4.55 6.72 9.60
N ILE A 30 3.49 7.07 10.34
CA ILE A 30 3.59 7.43 11.77
C ILE A 30 4.15 6.25 12.56
N PHE A 31 3.60 5.04 12.36
CA PHE A 31 4.12 3.84 13.02
C PHE A 31 5.56 3.53 12.62
N SER A 32 5.92 3.66 11.34
CA SER A 32 7.29 3.45 10.84
C SER A 32 8.28 4.44 11.48
N LEU A 33 7.93 5.73 11.56
CA LEU A 33 8.76 6.74 12.19
C LEU A 33 8.90 6.51 13.70
N PHE A 34 7.81 6.14 14.38
CA PHE A 34 7.84 5.79 15.79
C PHE A 34 8.81 4.63 16.06
N ILE A 35 8.74 3.56 15.26
CA ILE A 35 9.64 2.41 15.36
C ILE A 35 11.10 2.84 15.15
N VAL A 36 11.40 3.66 14.14
CA VAL A 36 12.76 4.17 13.90
C VAL A 36 13.26 4.98 15.08
N ILE A 37 12.44 5.87 15.66
CA ILE A 37 12.81 6.66 16.84
C ILE A 37 13.14 5.75 18.02
N VAL A 38 12.32 4.73 18.29
CA VAL A 38 12.57 3.75 19.35
C VAL A 38 13.90 3.03 19.13
N PHE A 39 14.19 2.59 17.91
CA PHE A 39 15.49 1.97 17.60
C PHE A 39 16.67 2.93 17.75
N CYS A 40 16.52 4.21 17.40
CA CYS A 40 17.54 5.23 17.63
C CYS A 40 17.81 5.46 19.12
N ILE A 41 16.76 5.54 19.94
CA ILE A 41 16.90 5.64 21.40
C ILE A 41 17.60 4.40 21.96
N GLN A 42 17.23 3.21 21.49
CA GLN A 42 17.87 1.97 21.88
C GLN A 42 19.35 1.95 21.47
N ALA A 43 19.70 2.50 20.31
CA ALA A 43 21.07 2.66 19.84
C ALA A 43 21.91 3.51 20.81
N GLU A 44 21.37 4.66 21.23
CA GLU A 44 22.04 5.58 22.14
C GLU A 44 22.16 4.98 23.55
N TYR A 45 21.12 4.29 24.03
CA TYR A 45 21.18 3.59 25.31
C TYR A 45 22.27 2.50 25.32
N LEU A 46 22.34 1.70 24.25
CA LEU A 46 23.38 0.70 24.06
C LEU A 46 24.78 1.36 23.99
N ARG A 47 24.92 2.47 23.26
CA ARG A 47 26.16 3.23 23.20
C ARG A 47 26.62 3.72 24.59
N MET A 48 25.71 4.18 25.44
CA MET A 48 26.02 4.65 26.79
C MET A 48 26.35 3.50 27.76
N SER A 49 25.72 2.34 27.60
CA SER A 49 25.87 1.17 28.48
C SER A 49 27.17 0.37 28.25
N ALA A 50 28.22 0.99 27.70
CA ALA A 50 29.43 0.40 27.11
C ALA A 50 30.24 -0.57 28.01
N ARG A 51 29.71 -1.77 28.26
CA ARG A 51 30.45 -2.98 28.61
C ARG A 51 29.89 -4.13 27.75
N ASP A 52 30.70 -4.59 26.81
CA ASP A 52 30.55 -5.85 26.07
C ASP A 52 29.24 -6.07 25.30
N ILE A 53 28.91 -5.14 24.40
CA ILE A 53 27.84 -5.41 23.42
C ILE A 53 28.40 -6.30 22.30
N PRO A 54 27.72 -7.42 21.96
CA PRO A 54 28.12 -8.25 20.83
C PRO A 54 28.05 -7.43 19.53
N LYS A 55 29.12 -7.46 18.73
CA LYS A 55 29.23 -6.75 17.45
C LYS A 55 28.03 -7.02 16.53
N GLU A 56 27.50 -8.24 16.58
CA GLU A 56 26.33 -8.66 15.81
C GLU A 56 25.07 -7.85 16.15
N GLY A 57 24.86 -7.50 17.42
CA GLY A 57 23.72 -6.70 17.86
C GLY A 57 23.76 -5.27 17.32
N ILE A 58 24.94 -4.67 17.25
CA ILE A 58 25.15 -3.34 16.69
C ILE A 58 24.87 -3.34 15.18
N VAL A 59 25.43 -4.33 14.46
CA VAL A 59 25.22 -4.48 13.01
C VAL A 59 23.74 -4.69 12.70
N PHE A 60 23.04 -5.53 13.47
CA PHE A 60 21.61 -5.75 13.32
C PHE A 60 20.81 -4.45 13.53
N LEU A 61 21.12 -3.70 14.59
CA LEU A 61 20.40 -2.46 14.90
C LEU A 61 20.60 -1.39 13.83
N VAL A 62 21.82 -1.24 13.31
CA VAL A 62 22.10 -0.31 12.18
C VAL A 62 21.33 -0.72 10.92
N MET A 63 21.29 -2.03 10.60
CA MET A 63 20.50 -2.53 9.47
C MET A 63 19.01 -2.22 9.62
N MET A 64 18.44 -2.41 10.82
CA MET A 64 17.03 -2.15 11.10
C MET A 64 16.68 -0.65 10.95
N ILE A 65 17.55 0.24 11.45
CA ILE A 65 17.38 1.69 11.27
C ILE A 65 17.43 2.06 9.78
N MET A 66 18.42 1.56 9.04
CA MET A 66 18.54 1.83 7.59
C MET A 66 17.31 1.35 6.82
N PHE A 67 16.82 0.14 7.11
CA PHE A 67 15.62 -0.39 6.48
C PHE A 67 14.37 0.44 6.82
N GLY A 68 14.21 0.85 8.08
CA GLY A 68 13.11 1.71 8.51
C GLY A 68 13.13 3.09 7.86
N CYS A 69 14.32 3.69 7.70
CA CYS A 69 14.50 4.96 6.99
C CYS A 69 14.11 4.84 5.51
N ILE A 70 14.59 3.81 4.82
CA ILE A 70 14.24 3.54 3.42
C ILE A 70 12.72 3.40 3.27
N ASN A 71 12.10 2.56 4.10
CA ASN A 71 10.65 2.37 4.07
C ASN A 71 9.88 3.68 4.28
N SER A 72 10.32 4.51 5.24
CA SER A 72 9.70 5.81 5.52
C SER A 72 9.80 6.76 4.32
N ILE A 73 10.95 6.79 3.62
CA ILE A 73 11.13 7.57 2.39
C ILE A 73 10.13 7.08 1.32
N PHE A 74 10.03 5.78 1.08
CA PHE A 74 9.09 5.27 0.07
C PHE A 74 7.62 5.55 0.43
N GLN A 75 7.25 5.49 1.71
CA GLN A 75 5.91 5.88 2.18
C GLN A 75 5.62 7.38 1.95
N THR A 76 6.59 8.26 2.18
CA THR A 76 6.41 9.69 1.89
C THR A 76 6.25 9.96 0.39
N VAL A 77 7.05 9.30 -0.46
CA VAL A 77 6.90 9.38 -1.92
C VAL A 77 5.52 8.91 -2.36
N PHE A 78 5.00 7.86 -1.75
CA PHE A 78 3.64 7.38 -2.00
C PHE A 78 2.58 8.42 -1.66
N ILE A 79 2.64 9.00 -0.47
CA ILE A 79 1.70 10.04 -0.02
C ILE A 79 1.72 11.22 -1.00
N VAL A 80 2.91 11.67 -1.41
CA VAL A 80 3.06 12.76 -2.39
C VAL A 80 2.46 12.36 -3.74
N SER A 81 2.67 11.11 -4.18
CA SER A 81 2.12 10.59 -5.44
C SER A 81 0.60 10.53 -5.42
N ALA A 82 0.02 10.10 -4.29
CA ALA A 82 -1.41 9.99 -4.07
C ALA A 82 -2.04 11.38 -4.10
N HIS A 83 -1.40 12.40 -3.51
CA HIS A 83 -1.85 13.80 -3.56
C HIS A 83 -1.77 14.41 -4.96
N LYS A 84 -0.66 14.22 -5.67
CA LYS A 84 -0.43 14.80 -7.01
C LYS A 84 -1.21 14.13 -8.15
N LYS A 85 -1.93 13.03 -7.89
CA LYS A 85 -2.64 12.23 -8.91
C LYS A 85 -1.75 11.80 -10.09
N ASN A 86 -0.44 11.64 -9.84
CA ASN A 86 0.51 11.33 -10.91
C ASN A 86 0.60 9.81 -11.11
N TYR A 87 -0.03 9.32 -12.18
CA TYR A 87 -0.11 7.91 -12.53
C TYR A 87 1.25 7.23 -12.71
N LYS A 88 2.28 7.95 -13.18
CA LYS A 88 3.62 7.38 -13.38
C LYS A 88 4.27 7.01 -12.05
N ILE A 89 4.16 7.89 -11.05
CA ILE A 89 4.75 7.68 -9.73
C ILE A 89 3.97 6.59 -8.97
N MET A 90 2.65 6.57 -9.11
CA MET A 90 1.81 5.54 -8.49
C MET A 90 2.12 4.13 -9.03
N ARG A 91 2.45 4.00 -10.32
CA ARG A 91 2.90 2.73 -10.91
C ARG A 91 4.23 2.25 -10.34
N ILE A 92 5.20 3.15 -10.18
CA ILE A 92 6.49 2.82 -9.55
C ILE A 92 6.26 2.35 -8.11
N TYR A 93 5.39 3.04 -7.37
CA TYR A 93 5.04 2.63 -6.02
C TYR A 93 4.36 1.25 -5.97
N TYR A 94 3.49 0.93 -6.92
CA TYR A 94 2.87 -0.39 -6.99
C TYR A 94 3.92 -1.51 -7.15
N ILE A 95 4.92 -1.32 -8.01
CA ILE A 95 6.03 -2.27 -8.18
C ILE A 95 6.85 -2.36 -6.89
N TYR A 96 7.15 -1.23 -6.27
CA TYR A 96 7.86 -1.20 -4.99
C TYR A 96 7.10 -1.95 -3.90
N ASN A 97 5.79 -1.71 -3.76
CA ASN A 97 4.96 -2.35 -2.75
C ASN A 97 4.86 -3.86 -2.97
N PHE A 98 4.85 -4.31 -4.23
CA PHE A 98 4.98 -5.73 -4.55
C PHE A 98 6.28 -6.32 -3.99
N VAL A 99 7.44 -5.73 -4.33
CA VAL A 99 8.74 -6.20 -3.82
C VAL A 99 8.80 -6.16 -2.29
N TYR A 100 8.25 -5.12 -1.69
CA TYR A 100 8.19 -4.92 -0.24
C TYR A 100 7.31 -5.95 0.47
N ILE A 101 6.33 -6.56 -0.20
CA ILE A 101 5.54 -7.66 0.38
C ILE A 101 6.33 -8.97 0.38
N PHE A 102 7.00 -9.31 -0.72
CA PHE A 102 7.68 -10.60 -0.87
C PHE A 102 9.01 -10.69 -0.12
N LEU A 103 9.79 -9.61 -0.08
CA LEU A 103 11.12 -9.65 0.55
C LEU A 103 11.08 -9.97 2.06
N PRO A 104 10.34 -9.22 2.91
CA PRO A 104 10.28 -9.50 4.34
C PRO A 104 9.53 -10.80 4.67
N THR A 105 8.57 -11.22 3.84
CA THR A 105 7.84 -12.48 4.07
C THR A 105 8.71 -13.69 3.83
N ILE A 106 9.51 -13.70 2.75
CA ILE A 106 10.48 -14.76 2.52
C ILE A 106 11.49 -14.81 3.68
N LEU A 107 11.98 -13.65 4.10
CA LEU A 107 12.95 -13.55 5.20
C LEU A 107 12.35 -14.06 6.52
N PHE A 108 11.08 -13.75 6.78
CA PHE A 108 10.34 -14.28 7.92
C PHE A 108 10.18 -15.80 7.88
N ILE A 109 9.78 -16.37 6.73
CA ILE A 109 9.64 -17.83 6.56
C ILE A 109 10.98 -18.52 6.83
N MET A 110 12.08 -17.97 6.29
CA MET A 110 13.43 -18.51 6.53
C MET A 110 13.80 -18.47 8.01
N CYS A 111 13.53 -17.36 8.71
CA CYS A 111 13.74 -17.27 10.15
C CYS A 111 12.92 -18.31 10.92
N CYS A 112 11.65 -18.50 10.56
CA CYS A 112 10.79 -19.50 11.18
C CYS A 112 11.32 -20.93 10.99
N ILE A 113 11.81 -21.26 9.79
CA ILE A 113 12.41 -22.58 9.50
C ILE A 113 13.66 -22.81 10.36
N ILE A 114 14.55 -21.80 10.46
CA ILE A 114 15.78 -21.89 11.27
C ILE A 114 15.45 -22.06 12.75
N ILE A 115 14.48 -21.30 13.27
CA ILE A 115 14.03 -21.41 14.66
C ILE A 115 13.44 -22.80 14.91
N TYR A 116 12.57 -23.29 14.02
CA TYR A 116 11.96 -24.62 14.13
C TYR A 116 13.00 -25.75 14.06
N SER A 117 14.05 -25.61 13.25
CA SER A 117 15.10 -26.63 13.13
C SER A 117 16.05 -26.67 14.33
N HIS A 118 16.26 -25.55 15.02
CA HIS A 118 17.18 -25.46 16.16
C HIS A 118 16.50 -25.53 17.53
N MET A 119 15.20 -25.25 17.64
CA MET A 119 14.48 -25.18 18.92
C MET A 119 13.37 -26.24 18.99
N GLY A 120 13.36 -27.04 20.07
CA GLY A 120 12.25 -27.97 20.34
C GLY A 120 10.93 -27.25 20.69
N ALA A 121 9.80 -27.96 20.58
CA ALA A 121 8.45 -27.40 20.74
C ALA A 121 8.21 -26.59 22.04
N PHE A 122 8.94 -26.91 23.12
CA PHE A 122 8.85 -26.20 24.40
C PHE A 122 9.42 -24.76 24.34
N MET A 123 10.48 -24.53 23.57
CA MET A 123 11.07 -23.19 23.38
C MET A 123 10.22 -22.30 22.47
N ILE A 124 9.42 -22.89 21.57
CA ILE A 124 8.47 -22.15 20.72
C ILE A 124 7.37 -21.50 21.57
N LEU A 125 6.85 -22.22 22.58
CA LEU A 125 5.85 -21.69 23.51
C LEU A 125 6.41 -20.55 24.38
N LEU A 126 7.67 -20.70 24.83
CA LEU A 126 8.35 -19.67 25.61
C LEU A 126 8.63 -18.42 24.75
N LEU A 127 9.05 -18.60 23.49
CA LEU A 127 9.26 -17.50 22.54
C LEU A 127 7.95 -16.76 22.24
N ALA A 128 6.83 -17.48 22.10
CA ALA A 128 5.50 -16.89 21.92
C ALA A 128 5.08 -15.99 23.10
N ALA A 129 5.53 -16.28 24.32
CA ALA A 129 5.26 -15.50 25.52
C ALA A 129 6.16 -14.26 25.69
N THR A 130 7.22 -14.12 24.87
CA THR A 130 8.12 -12.96 24.89
C THR A 130 7.68 -11.87 23.90
N PRO A 131 8.16 -10.62 24.01
CA PRO A 131 7.93 -9.58 23.00
C PRO A 131 8.33 -10.00 21.57
N VAL A 132 9.23 -10.98 21.42
CA VAL A 132 9.59 -11.57 20.13
C VAL A 132 8.41 -12.33 19.51
N GLY A 133 7.61 -13.04 20.32
CA GLY A 133 6.42 -13.74 19.88
C GLY A 133 5.34 -12.81 19.30
N ILE A 134 5.17 -11.63 19.91
CA ILE A 134 4.23 -10.61 19.43
C ILE A 134 4.65 -10.11 18.04
N ILE A 135 5.94 -9.90 17.81
CA ILE A 135 6.50 -9.49 16.50
C ILE A 135 6.27 -10.58 15.45
N VAL A 136 6.43 -11.86 15.82
CA VAL A 136 6.19 -12.99 14.91
C VAL A 136 4.71 -13.08 14.50
N ILE A 137 3.78 -12.83 15.43
CA ILE A 137 2.33 -12.85 15.16
C ILE A 137 1.87 -11.63 14.37
N SER A 138 2.53 -10.47 14.50
CA SER A 138 2.16 -9.26 13.75
C SER A 138 2.50 -9.35 12.26
N ILE A 139 3.50 -10.14 11.86
CA ILE A 139 3.94 -10.29 10.47
C ILE A 139 2.85 -10.83 9.52
N PRO A 140 2.10 -11.91 9.82
CA PRO A 140 1.00 -12.34 8.95
C PRO A 140 -0.12 -11.30 8.85
N ILE A 141 -0.39 -10.54 9.93
CA ILE A 141 -1.38 -9.45 9.90
C ILE A 141 -0.91 -8.34 8.97
N GLU A 142 0.36 -7.93 9.06
CA GLU A 142 0.96 -6.98 8.14
C GLU A 142 0.93 -7.48 6.69
N PHE A 143 1.17 -8.77 6.45
CA PHE A 143 1.10 -9.35 5.12
C PHE A 143 -0.30 -9.18 4.50
N VAL A 144 -1.35 -9.57 5.24
CA VAL A 144 -2.74 -9.43 4.78
C VAL A 144 -3.08 -7.96 4.52
N LEU A 145 -2.67 -7.06 5.43
CA LEU A 145 -2.87 -5.62 5.27
C LEU A 145 -2.16 -5.06 4.04
N ASN A 146 -0.92 -5.48 3.76
CA ASN A 146 -0.19 -5.01 2.59
C ASN A 146 -0.79 -5.55 1.28
N ILE A 147 -1.28 -6.80 1.25
CA ILE A 147 -2.05 -7.33 0.12
C ILE A 147 -3.31 -6.49 -0.09
N TYR A 148 -4.05 -6.21 0.98
CA TYR A 148 -5.25 -5.38 0.91
C TYR A 148 -4.93 -3.99 0.34
N LEU A 149 -3.88 -3.33 0.85
CA LEU A 149 -3.42 -2.05 0.31
C LEU A 149 -3.04 -2.13 -1.17
N MET A 150 -2.36 -3.20 -1.58
CA MET A 150 -1.99 -3.42 -2.98
C MET A 150 -3.23 -3.55 -3.89
N LEU A 151 -4.29 -4.23 -3.43
CA LEU A 151 -5.56 -4.32 -4.15
C LEU A 151 -6.27 -2.96 -4.24
N LEU A 152 -6.21 -2.14 -3.19
CA LEU A 152 -6.75 -0.78 -3.20
C LEU A 152 -6.00 0.12 -4.18
N VAL A 153 -4.66 0.11 -4.15
CA VAL A 153 -3.82 0.84 -5.12
C VAL A 153 -4.16 0.43 -6.55
N ARG A 154 -4.31 -0.88 -6.80
CA ARG A 154 -4.69 -1.39 -8.13
C ARG A 154 -6.07 -0.89 -8.55
N SER A 155 -7.04 -0.91 -7.64
CA SER A 155 -8.40 -0.43 -7.93
C SER A 155 -8.42 1.07 -8.25
N GLU A 156 -7.61 1.87 -7.55
CA GLU A 156 -7.46 3.31 -7.83
C GLU A 156 -6.75 3.54 -9.17
N PHE A 157 -5.72 2.74 -9.47
CA PHE A 157 -5.01 2.80 -10.74
C PHE A 157 -5.93 2.53 -11.94
N ILE A 158 -6.77 1.49 -11.87
CA ILE A 158 -7.74 1.18 -12.94
C ILE A 158 -8.74 2.33 -13.10
N LYS A 159 -9.25 2.86 -11.99
CA LYS A 159 -10.21 3.97 -12.01
C LYS A 159 -9.62 5.22 -12.67
N LEU A 160 -8.37 5.57 -12.37
CA LEU A 160 -7.68 6.72 -12.97
C LEU A 160 -7.41 6.51 -14.46
N ARG A 161 -7.10 5.28 -14.88
CA ARG A 161 -6.91 4.93 -16.30
C ARG A 161 -8.20 5.10 -17.09
N ASP A 162 -9.31 4.57 -16.58
CA ASP A 162 -10.60 4.60 -17.27
C ASP A 162 -11.20 6.03 -17.26
N SER A 163 -10.89 6.83 -16.24
CA SER A 163 -11.23 8.26 -16.19
C SER A 163 -10.52 9.11 -17.26
N GLY A 164 -9.42 8.61 -17.83
CA GLY A 164 -8.78 9.24 -18.98
C GLY A 164 -9.52 8.98 -20.30
N GLN A 165 -10.46 8.03 -20.30
CA GLN A 165 -11.29 7.63 -21.44
C GLN A 165 -12.78 7.83 -21.14
N PHE A 166 -13.17 8.94 -20.49
CA PHE A 166 -14.58 9.31 -20.42
C PHE A 166 -15.10 9.64 -21.83
N GLN A 167 -15.71 8.65 -22.48
CA GLN A 167 -16.76 8.91 -23.45
C GLN A 167 -17.99 9.32 -22.65
N PHE A 168 -18.40 10.58 -22.79
CA PHE A 168 -19.71 11.01 -22.33
C PHE A 168 -20.76 10.27 -23.18
N PHE A 169 -21.30 9.17 -22.66
CA PHE A 169 -22.55 8.63 -23.18
C PHE A 169 -23.65 9.58 -22.73
N ASN A 170 -23.96 10.53 -23.60
CA ASN A 170 -25.10 11.41 -23.44
C ASN A 170 -26.36 10.54 -23.51
N HIS A 171 -26.92 10.17 -22.36
CA HIS A 171 -28.17 9.42 -22.29
C HIS A 171 -29.39 10.29 -22.69
N GLU A 172 -29.17 11.56 -23.06
CA GLU A 172 -30.21 12.49 -23.52
C GLU A 172 -30.09 12.90 -25.01
N SER A 173 -29.30 12.22 -25.85
CA SER A 173 -29.28 12.51 -27.30
C SER A 173 -30.17 11.62 -28.15
N GLU A 174 -31.15 10.92 -27.57
CA GLU A 174 -32.33 10.44 -28.32
C GLU A 174 -33.41 11.52 -28.39
N ALA A 175 -33.08 12.63 -29.02
CA ALA A 175 -34.07 13.46 -29.69
C ALA A 175 -33.43 13.99 -30.98
N ARG A 176 -33.64 13.27 -32.07
CA ARG A 176 -33.52 13.85 -33.42
C ARG A 176 -34.55 14.98 -33.51
N CYS A 177 -34.15 16.19 -33.16
CA CYS A 177 -34.88 17.38 -33.59
C CYS A 177 -34.59 17.56 -35.10
N VAL A 178 -35.47 16.99 -35.93
CA VAL A 178 -35.55 17.35 -37.35
C VAL A 178 -36.35 18.64 -37.41
N ALA A 179 -35.67 19.75 -37.71
CA ALA A 179 -36.35 20.99 -38.07
C ALA A 179 -36.85 20.85 -39.52
N THR A 180 -38.15 20.59 -39.69
CA THR A 180 -38.81 20.80 -40.98
C THR A 180 -39.12 22.29 -41.13
N LEU A 181 -38.43 22.93 -42.08
CA LEU A 181 -38.79 24.28 -42.55
C LEU A 181 -40.21 24.24 -43.14
N PRO A 182 -41.07 25.22 -42.82
CA PRO A 182 -42.36 25.34 -43.47
C PRO A 182 -42.17 25.57 -44.97
N ASP A 183 -42.83 24.71 -45.75
CA ASP A 183 -42.95 24.79 -47.20
C ASP A 183 -43.78 26.04 -47.53
N ASN A 184 -43.10 27.18 -47.65
CA ASN A 184 -43.69 28.40 -48.16
C ASN A 184 -43.79 28.26 -49.68
N THR A 185 -44.93 27.71 -50.09
CA THR A 185 -45.66 28.03 -51.32
C THR A 185 -45.16 29.28 -52.03
N ILE A 186 -44.44 29.11 -53.14
CA ILE A 186 -44.32 30.12 -54.19
C ILE A 186 -45.25 29.69 -55.33
N PRO A 187 -46.17 30.56 -55.77
CA PRO A 187 -47.29 30.19 -56.63
C PRO A 187 -46.89 29.93 -58.08
N ARG A 188 -47.68 29.09 -58.75
CA ARG A 188 -47.75 28.98 -60.21
C ARG A 188 -48.01 30.37 -60.80
N GLY A 189 -47.10 30.84 -61.64
CA GLY A 189 -47.32 31.89 -62.62
C GLY A 189 -47.21 31.25 -64.02
N GLU A 190 -48.17 31.61 -64.85
CA GLU A 190 -48.52 31.12 -66.19
C GLU A 190 -47.38 31.14 -67.23
#